data_AF-A0A970JGM4-F1
#
_entry.id   AF-A0A970JGM4-F1
#
_cell.length_a   1.000
_cell.length_b   1.000
_cell.length_c   1.000
_cell.angle_alpha   90.00
_cell.angle_beta   90.00
_cell.angle_gamma   90.00
#
_symmetry.space_group_name_H-M   'P 1'
#
loop_
_entity.id
_entity.type
_entity.pdbx_description
1 polymer ?
#
loop_
_entity_poly.entity_id
_entity_poly.type
_entity_poly.pdbx_seq_one_letter_code
_entity_poly.pdbx_strand_id
1 'polypeptide(L)'
;MVLVKAKFPADFIWGTATASYQIEGAVFADGRGESIWDRFCRMPGRVLNGDRGDTACDHYHRYAEDVAIMRELGVNSYRFSIAWP
;
A
#
# COMPACT_ATOMS: atom_id res chain seq x y z
N MET A 1 -8.35 -14.97 -21.74
CA MET A 1 -6.96 -15.43 -21.55
C MET A 1 -6.89 -16.10 -20.19
N VAL A 2 -6.92 -17.43 -20.13
CA VAL A 2 -6.83 -18.18 -18.86
C VAL A 2 -5.38 -18.60 -18.69
N LEU A 3 -4.63 -17.90 -17.86
CA LEU A 3 -3.35 -18.41 -17.35
C LEU A 3 -3.69 -19.54 -16.38
N VAL A 4 -3.64 -20.77 -16.88
CA VAL A 4 -3.76 -21.95 -16.02
C VAL A 4 -2.55 -21.96 -15.09
N LYS A 5 -2.78 -22.12 -13.79
CA LYS A 5 -1.75 -22.29 -12.72
C LYS A 5 -0.71 -23.40 -13.03
N ALA A 6 -0.92 -24.18 -14.09
CA ALA A 6 -0.20 -25.39 -14.49
C ALA A 6 1.20 -25.16 -15.11
N LYS A 7 1.83 -23.98 -14.98
CA LYS A 7 3.19 -23.73 -15.48
C LYS A 7 4.21 -23.24 -14.45
N PHE A 8 3.86 -23.18 -13.17
CA PHE A 8 4.76 -22.72 -12.11
C PHE A 8 5.01 -23.82 -11.07
N PRO A 9 6.17 -23.80 -10.38
CA PRO A 9 6.40 -24.64 -9.22
C PRO A 9 5.26 -24.55 -8.21
N ALA A 10 4.98 -25.65 -7.50
CA ALA A 10 3.87 -25.70 -6.53
C ALA A 10 4.02 -24.68 -5.39
N ASP A 11 5.26 -24.30 -5.09
CA ASP A 11 5.68 -23.34 -4.07
C ASP A 11 5.90 -21.91 -4.63
N PHE A 12 5.49 -21.64 -5.87
CA PHE A 12 5.64 -20.32 -6.45
C PHE A 12 4.83 -19.27 -5.68
N ILE A 13 5.46 -18.11 -5.44
CA ILE A 13 4.88 -17.01 -4.68
C ILE A 13 4.12 -16.08 -5.63
N TRP A 14 2.81 -15.99 -5.42
CA TRP A 14 1.91 -15.05 -6.06
C TRP A 14 1.44 -14.05 -5.03
N GLY A 15 1.69 -12.77 -5.25
CA GLY A 15 1.34 -11.74 -4.31
C GLY A 15 1.00 -10.40 -4.93
N THR A 16 0.52 -9.52 -4.09
CA THR A 16 0.33 -8.09 -4.37
C THR A 16 1.45 -7.29 -3.69
N ALA A 17 1.66 -6.05 -4.13
CA ALA A 17 2.70 -5.19 -3.57
C ALA A 17 2.23 -3.75 -3.37
N THR A 18 2.65 -3.14 -2.27
CA THR A 18 2.33 -1.75 -1.90
C THR A 18 3.56 -1.06 -1.29
N ALA A 19 3.45 0.25 -1.07
CA ALA A 19 4.40 1.03 -0.28
C ALA A 19 3.64 1.95 0.69
N SER A 20 4.17 2.13 1.89
CA SER A 20 3.50 2.73 3.05
C SER A 20 2.81 4.06 2.72
N TYR A 21 3.56 5.04 2.23
CA TYR A 21 3.02 6.37 1.92
C TYR A 21 1.91 6.39 0.86
N GLN A 22 1.84 5.35 0.01
CA GLN A 22 0.83 5.26 -1.04
C GLN A 22 -0.52 4.72 -0.54
N ILE A 23 -0.55 3.99 0.58
CA ILE A 23 -1.76 3.30 1.03
C ILE A 23 -2.15 3.57 2.49
N GLU A 24 -1.20 3.83 3.38
CA GLU A 24 -1.45 3.86 4.83
C GLU A 24 -2.34 5.02 5.25
N GLY A 25 -2.02 6.24 4.81
CA GLY A 25 -2.63 7.44 5.38
C GLY A 25 -2.13 7.70 6.81
N ALA A 26 -3.01 8.25 7.65
CA ALA A 26 -2.77 8.44 9.08
C ALA A 26 -1.44 9.15 9.41
N VAL A 27 -1.02 10.11 8.57
CA VAL A 27 0.32 10.70 8.61
C VAL A 27 0.68 11.47 9.89
N PHE A 28 -0.31 11.71 10.76
CA PHE A 28 -0.18 12.39 12.06
C PHE A 28 -0.56 11.50 13.26
N ALA A 29 -0.88 10.22 13.03
CA ALA A 29 -1.28 9.31 14.10
C ALA A 29 -0.07 8.81 14.89
N ASP A 30 -0.30 8.48 16.16
CA ASP A 30 0.56 7.65 17.00
C ASP A 30 2.05 8.03 17.06
N GLY A 31 2.34 9.32 16.88
CA GLY A 31 3.69 9.87 16.97
C GLY A 31 4.54 9.70 15.70
N ARG A 32 3.95 9.31 14.57
CA ARG A 32 4.64 9.27 13.26
C ARG A 32 5.28 10.62 12.92
N GLY A 33 6.55 10.59 12.53
CA GLY A 33 7.29 11.75 12.07
C GLY A 33 6.93 12.18 10.65
N GLU A 34 7.29 13.42 10.28
CA GLU A 34 7.12 13.91 8.90
C GLU A 34 8.14 13.22 7.96
N SER A 35 7.67 12.65 6.85
CA SER A 35 8.52 12.17 5.77
C SER A 35 8.82 13.26 4.74
N ILE A 36 9.82 13.05 3.88
CA ILE A 36 10.06 13.95 2.74
C ILE A 36 8.85 14.01 1.77
N TRP A 37 8.07 12.94 1.67
CA TRP A 37 6.90 12.88 0.80
C TRP A 37 5.72 13.69 1.36
N ASP A 38 5.55 13.71 2.68
CA ASP A 38 4.58 14.59 3.36
C ASP A 38 4.80 16.05 2.96
N ARG A 39 6.07 16.49 3.03
CA ARG A 39 6.45 17.85 2.67
C ARG A 39 6.32 18.10 1.17
N PHE A 40 6.80 17.18 0.33
CA PHE A 40 6.80 17.32 -1.12
C PHE A 40 5.38 17.43 -1.69
N CYS A 41 4.45 16.58 -1.24
CA CYS A 41 3.06 16.60 -1.72
C CYS A 41 2.27 17.83 -1.27
N ARG A 42 2.72 18.53 -0.22
CA ARG A 42 2.11 19.79 0.23
C ARG A 42 2.55 21.01 -0.61
N MET A 43 3.59 20.88 -1.43
CA MET A 43 4.08 21.96 -2.27
C MET A 43 3.18 22.15 -3.51
N PRO A 44 2.67 23.36 -3.78
CA PRO A 44 1.84 23.61 -4.96
C PRO A 44 2.51 23.19 -6.27
N GLY A 45 1.75 22.47 -7.12
CA GLY A 45 2.21 22.04 -8.44
C GLY A 45 3.17 20.85 -8.47
N ARG A 46 3.50 20.22 -7.32
CA ARG A 46 4.35 19.02 -7.28
C ARG A 46 3.61 17.71 -7.53
N VAL A 47 2.31 17.68 -7.24
CA VAL A 47 1.43 16.54 -7.47
C VAL A 47 0.29 17.00 -8.36
N LEU A 48 -0.08 16.16 -9.34
CA LEU A 48 -1.27 16.38 -10.16
C LEU A 48 -2.49 16.54 -9.24
N ASN A 49 -3.35 17.53 -9.52
CA ASN A 49 -4.52 17.88 -8.69
C ASN A 49 -4.23 18.31 -7.24
N GLY A 50 -2.96 18.36 -6.80
CA GLY A 50 -2.60 18.68 -5.42
C GLY A 50 -2.89 17.55 -4.43
N ASP A 51 -2.99 16.31 -4.90
CA ASP A 51 -3.26 15.13 -4.09
C ASP A 51 -2.17 14.87 -3.03
N ARG A 52 -2.55 14.20 -1.94
CA ARG A 52 -1.68 13.96 -0.77
C ARG A 52 -1.86 12.56 -0.21
N GLY A 53 -0.83 12.07 0.47
CA GLY A 53 -0.86 10.79 1.20
C GLY A 53 -1.50 10.87 2.58
N ASP A 54 -2.13 11.99 2.95
CA ASP A 54 -2.66 12.22 4.31
C ASP A 54 -3.67 11.13 4.73
N THR A 55 -4.57 10.77 3.81
CA THR A 55 -5.55 9.69 3.96
C THR A 55 -5.19 8.48 3.10
N ALA A 56 -4.70 8.69 1.87
CA ALA A 56 -4.39 7.63 0.91
C ALA A 56 -5.55 6.61 0.75
N CYS A 57 -5.29 5.32 0.94
CA CYS A 57 -6.32 4.27 0.97
C CYS A 57 -6.86 3.99 2.37
N ASP A 58 -6.40 4.73 3.39
CA ASP A 58 -6.73 4.53 4.80
C ASP A 58 -6.39 3.11 5.31
N HIS A 59 -5.35 2.49 4.72
CA HIS A 59 -4.91 1.14 5.06
C HIS A 59 -4.49 1.03 6.53
N TYR A 60 -4.01 2.12 7.14
CA TYR A 60 -3.68 2.15 8.58
C TYR A 60 -4.85 1.68 9.45
N HIS A 61 -6.08 2.09 9.12
CA HIS A 61 -7.28 1.68 9.85
C HIS A 61 -7.97 0.46 9.22
N ARG A 62 -7.81 0.26 7.89
CA ARG A 62 -8.57 -0.72 7.10
C ARG A 62 -7.80 -1.97 6.69
N TYR A 63 -6.57 -2.16 7.17
CA TYR A 63 -5.72 -3.27 6.74
C TYR A 63 -6.39 -4.65 6.83
N ALA A 64 -7.28 -4.86 7.81
CA ALA A 64 -8.01 -6.11 7.97
C ALA A 64 -8.94 -6.41 6.78
N GLU A 65 -9.60 -5.39 6.23
CA GLU A 65 -10.44 -5.49 5.03
C GLU A 65 -9.58 -5.77 3.79
N ASP A 66 -8.46 -5.05 3.65
CA ASP A 66 -7.56 -5.23 2.52
C ASP A 66 -6.92 -6.63 2.49
N VAL A 67 -6.54 -7.17 3.66
CA VAL A 67 -6.03 -8.54 3.79
C VAL A 67 -7.11 -9.57 3.48
N ALA A 68 -8.38 -9.32 3.85
CA ALA A 68 -9.49 -10.19 3.48
C ALA A 68 -9.69 -10.24 1.96
N ILE A 69 -9.60 -9.11 1.26
CA ILE A 69 -9.66 -9.05 -0.21
C ILE A 69 -8.49 -9.82 -0.84
N MET A 70 -7.27 -9.68 -0.32
CA MET A 70 -6.10 -10.45 -0.80
C MET A 70 -6.30 -11.96 -0.62
N ARG A 71 -6.91 -12.36 0.50
CA ARG A 71 -7.28 -13.76 0.73
C ARG A 71 -8.31 -14.25 -0.29
N GLU A 72 -9.34 -13.46 -0.59
CA GLU A 72 -10.35 -13.79 -1.60
C GLU A 72 -9.75 -13.90 -3.01
N LEU A 73 -8.77 -13.07 -3.33
CA LEU A 73 -7.99 -13.14 -4.58
C LEU A 73 -7.18 -14.43 -4.70
N GLY A 74 -6.89 -15.11 -3.58
CA GLY A 74 -6.15 -16.37 -3.56
C GLY A 74 -4.63 -16.21 -3.73
N VAL A 75 -4.08 -15.04 -3.40
CA VAL A 75 -2.62 -14.83 -3.32
C VAL A 75 -2.05 -15.47 -2.05
N ASN A 76 -0.78 -15.85 -2.10
CA ASN A 76 -0.06 -16.47 -0.96
C ASN A 76 1.05 -15.58 -0.40
N SER A 77 1.15 -14.32 -0.85
CA SER A 77 2.08 -13.33 -0.33
C SER A 77 1.53 -11.92 -0.47
N TYR A 78 1.88 -11.06 0.49
CA TYR A 78 1.65 -9.63 0.44
C TYR A 78 2.96 -8.91 0.76
N ARG A 79 3.47 -8.15 -0.22
CA ARG A 79 4.65 -7.31 -0.02
C ARG A 79 4.20 -5.89 0.32
N PHE A 80 4.66 -5.38 1.46
CA PHE A 80 4.48 -3.98 1.83
C PHE A 80 5.80 -3.41 2.36
N SER A 81 5.91 -2.08 2.43
CA SER A 81 7.04 -1.41 3.09
C SER A 81 6.61 -0.88 4.45
N ILE A 82 7.55 -0.77 5.38
CA ILE A 82 7.33 -0.15 6.68
C ILE A 82 7.65 1.35 6.56
N ALA A 83 6.76 2.22 7.07
CA ALA A 83 7.09 3.64 7.22
C ALA A 83 8.23 3.80 8.22
N TRP A 84 9.34 4.41 7.77
CA TRP A 84 10.46 4.73 8.67
C TRP A 84 10.10 5.87 9.64
N PRO A 85 9.53 7.00 9.19
CA PRO A 85 9.07 8.04 10.10
C PRO A 85 7.95 7.57 11.01
#